data_AF-A0A7K0CKZ3-F1
#
_entry.id   AF-A0A7K0CKZ3-F1
#
_cell.length_a   1.000
_cell.length_b   1.000
_cell.length_c   1.000
_cell.angle_alpha   90.00
_cell.angle_beta   90.00
_cell.angle_gamma   90.00
#
_symmetry.space_group_name_H-M   'P 1'
#
loop_
_entity.id
_entity.type
_entity.pdbx_description
1 polymer ?
#
loop_
_entity_poly.entity_id
_entity_poly.type
_entity_poly.pdbx_seq_one_letter_code
_entity_poly.pdbx_strand_id
1 'polypeptide(L)'
;MLCVPPEDVPAFAALLVHEIQHSKLAVLFDAMPLYRRGGTARHRVAWRADPRPVHAVLQGTYAHLGLADLWHRVALRDDLAPSARNTARARREGYREQVGAALALLRETGELTPEGTAFSRGMAHHHAALGNGVRKVYY
;
A
#
# COMPACT_ATOMS: atom_id res chain seq x y z
N MET A 1 18.85 22.44 8.86
CA MET A 1 17.66 21.63 9.22
C MET A 1 18.12 20.60 10.23
N LEU A 2 17.66 20.71 11.48
CA LEU A 2 18.12 19.87 12.60
C LEU A 2 17.67 18.42 12.38
N CYS A 3 18.62 17.53 12.12
CA CYS A 3 18.41 16.08 12.08
C CYS A 3 18.35 15.56 13.53
N VAL A 4 17.21 15.75 14.19
CA VAL A 4 16.87 14.93 15.35
C VAL A 4 16.16 13.71 14.80
N PRO A 5 16.67 12.48 14.97
CA PRO A 5 15.92 11.30 14.60
C PRO A 5 14.61 11.30 15.40
N PRO A 6 13.47 11.03 14.77
CA PRO A 6 12.18 11.03 15.44
C PRO A 6 12.17 10.01 16.58
N GLU A 7 11.48 10.35 17.67
CA GLU A 7 11.40 9.51 18.87
C GLU A 7 10.79 8.12 18.57
N ASP A 8 9.95 8.01 17.54
CA ASP A 8 9.41 6.76 17.01
C ASP A 8 9.97 6.46 15.61
N VAL A 9 11.12 5.78 15.58
CA VAL A 9 11.79 5.33 14.35
C VAL A 9 10.87 4.46 13.47
N PRO A 10 10.13 3.45 13.99
CA PRO A 10 9.15 2.71 13.20
C PRO A 10 8.06 3.56 12.55
N ALA A 11 7.50 4.55 13.26
CA ALA A 11 6.49 5.45 12.70
C ALA A 11 7.09 6.32 11.58
N PHE A 12 8.30 6.82 11.77
CA PHE A 12 8.97 7.60 10.73
C PHE A 12 9.31 6.78 9.48
N ALA A 13 9.78 5.53 9.65
CA ALA A 13 9.99 4.64 8.52
C ALA A 13 8.68 4.39 7.74
N ALA A 14 7.56 4.20 8.44
CA ALA A 14 6.25 4.06 7.82
C ALA A 14 5.84 5.33 7.06
N LEU A 15 6.02 6.51 7.65
CA LEU A 15 5.76 7.79 7.00
C LEU A 15 6.59 7.95 5.73
N LEU A 16 7.90 7.72 5.79
CA LEU A 16 8.78 7.80 4.61
C LEU A 16 8.34 6.85 3.51
N VAL A 17 8.01 5.60 3.84
CA VAL A 17 7.50 4.64 2.86
C VAL A 17 6.20 5.16 2.24
N HIS A 18 5.27 5.67 3.05
CA HIS A 18 4.01 6.23 2.58
C HIS A 18 4.22 7.37 1.57
N GLU A 19 5.02 8.38 1.95
CA GLU A 19 5.28 9.55 1.10
C GLU A 19 6.05 9.19 -0.18
N ILE A 20 6.98 8.24 -0.11
CA ILE A 20 7.70 7.76 -1.30
C ILE A 20 6.74 7.04 -2.27
N GLN A 21 5.77 6.25 -1.78
CA GLN A 21 4.80 5.62 -2.68
C GLN A 21 3.92 6.68 -3.37
N HIS A 22 3.48 7.72 -2.65
CA HIS A 22 2.77 8.83 -3.26
C HIS A 22 3.61 9.54 -4.32
N SER A 23 4.88 9.82 -4.02
CA SER A 23 5.80 10.47 -4.95
C SER A 23 6.00 9.65 -6.23
N LYS A 24 6.21 8.33 -6.11
CA LYS A 24 6.34 7.43 -7.28
C LYS A 24 5.08 7.45 -8.14
N LEU A 25 3.91 7.35 -7.52
CA LEU A 25 2.66 7.31 -8.26
C LEU A 25 2.31 8.67 -8.88
N ALA A 26 2.69 9.79 -8.25
CA ALA A 26 2.54 11.12 -8.83
C ALA A 26 3.31 11.22 -10.16
N VAL A 27 4.58 10.79 -10.19
CA VAL A 27 5.36 10.74 -11.44
C VAL A 27 4.69 9.86 -12.49
N LEU A 28 4.12 8.72 -12.08
CA LEU A 28 3.43 7.83 -13.02
C LEU A 28 2.13 8.46 -13.57
N PHE A 29 1.36 9.18 -12.75
CA PHE A 29 0.17 9.92 -13.20
C PHE A 29 0.51 11.04 -14.19
N ASP A 30 1.66 11.68 -14.03
CA ASP A 30 2.13 12.70 -14.97
C ASP A 30 2.60 12.07 -16.30
N ALA A 31 3.18 10.87 -16.25
CA ALA A 31 3.64 10.15 -17.43
C ALA A 31 2.51 9.50 -18.25
N MET A 32 1.46 8.99 -17.60
CA MET A 32 0.34 8.34 -18.28
C MET A 32 -0.97 8.38 -17.48
N PRO A 33 -2.14 8.44 -18.15
CA PRO A 33 -3.42 8.39 -17.46
C PRO A 33 -3.70 6.98 -16.95
N LEU A 34 -3.82 6.80 -15.63
CA LEU A 34 -4.25 5.53 -15.01
C LEU A 34 -5.76 5.47 -14.76
N TYR A 35 -6.47 6.57 -14.93
CA TYR A 35 -7.91 6.65 -14.70
C TYR A 35 -8.55 7.69 -15.62
N ARG A 36 -9.84 7.54 -15.87
CA ARG A 36 -10.62 8.50 -16.67
C ARG A 36 -10.84 9.79 -15.86
N ARG A 37 -10.45 10.94 -16.44
CA ARG A 37 -10.69 12.26 -15.83
C ARG A 37 -12.17 12.62 -15.88
N GLY A 38 -12.63 13.44 -14.93
CA GLY A 38 -14.01 13.94 -14.88
C GLY A 38 -15.03 13.04 -14.16
N GLY A 39 -14.61 11.90 -13.61
CA GLY A 39 -15.48 11.04 -12.79
C GLY A 39 -15.95 11.72 -11.50
N THR A 40 -17.26 11.73 -11.26
CA THR A 40 -17.87 12.25 -10.03
C THR A 40 -18.13 11.17 -8.98
N ALA A 41 -17.92 9.89 -9.33
CA ALA A 41 -18.08 8.76 -8.43
C ALA A 41 -17.19 8.89 -7.19
N ARG A 42 -17.68 8.36 -6.07
CA ARG A 42 -17.00 8.40 -4.78
C ARG A 42 -17.07 7.04 -4.10
N HIS A 43 -15.93 6.60 -3.60
CA HIS A 43 -15.67 5.24 -3.14
C HIS A 43 -15.29 5.23 -1.67
N ARG A 44 -15.94 4.38 -0.88
CA ARG A 44 -15.56 4.19 0.52
C ARG A 44 -14.29 3.34 0.61
N VAL A 45 -13.37 3.73 1.49
CA VAL A 45 -12.13 3.02 1.76
C VAL A 45 -11.97 2.83 3.26
N ALA A 46 -11.28 1.78 3.69
CA ALA A 46 -11.20 1.40 5.10
C ALA A 46 -10.36 2.35 5.97
N TRP A 47 -9.47 3.14 5.36
CA TRP A 47 -8.56 4.06 6.07
C TRP A 47 -9.03 5.50 6.16
N ARG A 48 -10.23 5.82 5.64
CA ARG A 48 -10.79 7.16 5.73
C ARG A 48 -12.30 7.14 5.70
N ALA A 49 -12.94 7.94 6.55
CA ALA A 49 -14.39 7.96 6.67
C ALA A 49 -15.10 8.57 5.45
N ASP A 50 -14.53 9.62 4.87
CA ASP A 50 -15.16 10.33 3.75
C ASP A 50 -14.79 9.69 2.38
N PRO A 51 -15.79 9.41 1.52
CA PRO A 51 -15.59 8.77 0.22
C PRO A 51 -14.56 9.47 -0.68
N ARG A 52 -13.81 8.69 -1.47
CA ARG A 52 -12.72 9.15 -2.34
C ARG A 52 -13.05 9.07 -3.83
N PRO A 53 -12.59 10.01 -4.65
CA PRO A 53 -12.49 9.78 -6.09
C PRO A 53 -11.47 8.67 -6.40
N VAL A 54 -11.60 8.01 -7.56
CA VAL A 54 -10.77 6.84 -7.94
C VAL A 54 -9.26 7.09 -7.87
N HIS A 55 -8.79 8.29 -8.26
CA HIS A 55 -7.36 8.62 -8.21
C HIS A 55 -6.79 8.60 -6.78
N ALA A 56 -7.61 9.02 -5.81
CA ALA A 56 -7.21 9.01 -4.41
C ALA A 56 -7.34 7.62 -3.79
N VAL A 57 -8.22 6.75 -4.32
CA VAL A 57 -8.20 5.32 -4.00
C VAL A 57 -6.90 4.69 -4.50
N LEU A 58 -6.51 4.92 -5.77
CA LEU A 58 -5.25 4.42 -6.32
C LEU A 58 -4.04 4.83 -5.47
N GLN A 59 -3.95 6.12 -5.10
CA GLN A 59 -2.90 6.63 -4.21
C GLN A 59 -2.87 5.94 -2.86
N GLY A 60 -4.02 5.83 -2.19
CA GLY A 60 -4.11 5.16 -0.89
C GLY A 60 -3.75 3.68 -0.98
N THR A 61 -4.28 2.96 -1.97
CA THR A 61 -3.98 1.53 -2.18
C THR A 61 -2.49 1.30 -2.39
N TYR A 62 -1.83 2.11 -3.22
CA TYR A 62 -0.40 1.95 -3.49
C TYR A 62 0.47 2.26 -2.26
N ALA A 63 0.13 3.31 -1.50
CA ALA A 63 0.82 3.65 -0.26
C ALA A 63 0.64 2.57 0.82
N HIS A 64 -0.59 2.08 1.01
CA HIS A 64 -0.91 1.04 2.00
C HIS A 64 -0.28 -0.31 1.62
N LEU A 65 -0.15 -0.62 0.32
CA LEU A 65 0.59 -1.79 -0.14
C LEU A 65 2.09 -1.69 0.21
N GLY A 66 2.69 -0.50 0.08
CA GLY A 66 4.05 -0.24 0.55
C GLY A 66 4.21 -0.45 2.05
N LEU A 67 3.22 -0.05 2.86
CA LEU A 67 3.21 -0.28 4.30
C LEU A 67 3.05 -1.77 4.64
N ALA A 68 2.18 -2.49 3.94
CA ALA A 68 2.05 -3.94 4.11
C ALA A 68 3.40 -4.67 3.86
N ASP A 69 4.14 -4.28 2.82
CA ASP A 69 5.47 -4.81 2.52
C ASP A 69 6.50 -4.43 3.59
N LEU A 70 6.55 -3.16 4.02
CA LEU A 70 7.42 -2.72 5.11
C LEU A 70 7.23 -3.60 6.35
N TRP A 71 6.00 -3.74 6.82
CA TRP A 71 5.69 -4.51 8.03
C TRP A 71 5.89 -6.01 7.84
N HIS A 72 5.73 -6.52 6.62
CA HIS A 72 6.13 -7.89 6.28
C HIS A 72 7.63 -8.10 6.49
N ARG A 73 8.48 -7.21 5.97
CA ARG A 73 9.94 -7.33 6.12
C ARG A 73 10.37 -7.17 7.58
N VAL A 74 9.78 -6.23 8.33
CA VAL A 74 10.04 -6.07 9.77
C VAL A 74 9.66 -7.34 10.55
N ALA A 75 8.53 -7.98 10.22
CA ALA A 75 8.10 -9.23 10.86
C ALA A 75 9.03 -10.43 10.60
N LEU A 76 9.87 -10.37 9.56
CA LEU A 76 10.85 -11.39 9.20
C LEU A 76 12.24 -11.15 9.78
N ARG A 77 12.46 -10.05 10.51
CA ARG A 77 13.77 -9.75 11.12
C ARG A 77 14.00 -10.57 12.39
N ASP A 78 14.92 -11.52 12.31
CA ASP A 78 15.24 -12.42 13.43
C ASP A 78 15.91 -11.69 14.62
N ASP A 79 16.58 -10.55 14.36
CA ASP A 79 17.27 -9.75 15.37
C ASP A 79 16.34 -8.88 16.24
N LEU A 80 15.04 -8.78 15.88
CA LEU A 80 14.05 -8.04 16.67
C LEU A 80 13.45 -8.90 17.78
N ALA A 81 13.00 -8.27 18.87
CA ALA A 81 12.26 -8.96 19.91
C ALA A 81 10.97 -9.62 19.38
N PRO A 82 10.53 -10.78 19.93
CA PRO A 82 9.29 -11.44 19.50
C PRO A 82 8.05 -10.53 19.53
N SER A 83 7.94 -9.65 20.54
CA SER A 83 6.84 -8.68 20.66
C SER A 83 6.81 -7.70 19.48
N ALA A 84 7.96 -7.14 19.10
CA ALA A 84 8.08 -6.23 17.97
C ALA A 84 7.70 -6.91 16.64
N ARG A 85 8.12 -8.18 16.44
CA ARG A 85 7.71 -8.97 15.27
C ARG A 85 6.20 -9.21 15.26
N ASN A 86 5.58 -9.49 16.40
CA ASN A 86 4.13 -9.69 16.50
C ASN A 86 3.36 -8.41 16.18
N THR A 87 3.80 -7.25 16.69
CA THR A 87 3.23 -5.95 16.31
C THR A 87 3.35 -5.71 14.81
N ALA A 88 4.49 -6.02 14.20
CA ALA A 88 4.67 -5.89 12.75
C ALA A 88 3.75 -6.83 11.97
N ARG A 89 3.52 -8.08 12.43
CA ARG A 89 2.54 -8.99 11.81
C ARG A 89 1.12 -8.43 11.86
N ALA A 90 0.71 -7.88 13.02
CA ALA A 90 -0.61 -7.26 13.16
C ALA A 90 -0.79 -6.05 12.23
N ARG A 91 0.22 -5.16 12.18
CA ARG A 91 0.20 -4.00 11.26
C ARG A 91 0.14 -4.45 9.80
N ARG A 92 0.97 -5.42 9.40
CA ARG A 92 0.94 -6.02 8.06
C ARG A 92 -0.46 -6.49 7.71
N GLU A 93 -1.10 -7.26 8.59
CA GLU A 93 -2.40 -7.85 8.27
C GLU A 93 -3.48 -6.77 8.10
N GLY A 94 -3.51 -5.77 9.00
CA GLY A 94 -4.42 -4.63 8.86
C GLY A 94 -4.25 -3.88 7.54
N TYR A 95 -3.01 -3.61 7.10
CA TYR A 95 -2.79 -3.01 5.78
C TYR A 95 -3.15 -3.94 4.63
N ARG A 96 -2.89 -5.26 4.75
CA ARG A 96 -3.26 -6.23 3.71
C ARG A 96 -4.77 -6.32 3.52
N GLU A 97 -5.55 -6.34 4.59
CA GLU A 97 -7.01 -6.34 4.51
C GLU A 97 -7.52 -5.08 3.80
N GLN A 98 -7.03 -3.91 4.21
CA GLN A 98 -7.36 -2.63 3.60
C GLN A 98 -7.04 -2.60 2.10
N VAL A 99 -5.83 -3.04 1.72
CA VAL A 99 -5.39 -3.09 0.32
C VAL A 99 -6.23 -4.07 -0.48
N GLY A 100 -6.53 -5.25 0.07
CA GLY A 100 -7.37 -6.25 -0.60
C GLY A 100 -8.75 -5.71 -0.93
N ALA A 101 -9.41 -5.05 0.02
CA ALA A 101 -10.71 -4.41 -0.19
C ALA A 101 -10.65 -3.31 -1.26
N ALA A 102 -9.64 -2.46 -1.22
CA ALA A 102 -9.49 -1.38 -2.19
C ALA A 102 -9.12 -1.88 -3.61
N LEU A 103 -8.36 -2.96 -3.73
CA LEU A 103 -8.07 -3.60 -5.02
C LEU A 103 -9.31 -4.22 -5.65
N ALA A 104 -10.16 -4.87 -4.84
CA ALA A 104 -11.46 -5.37 -5.31
C ALA A 104 -12.32 -4.22 -5.83
N LEU A 105 -12.40 -3.12 -5.06
CA LEU A 105 -13.10 -1.90 -5.48
C LEU A 105 -12.55 -1.36 -6.80
N LEU A 106 -11.23 -1.16 -6.91
CA LEU A 106 -10.58 -0.62 -8.11
C LEU A 106 -10.89 -1.42 -9.37
N ARG A 107 -10.92 -2.75 -9.26
CA ARG A 107 -11.29 -3.68 -10.33
C ARG A 107 -12.74 -3.48 -10.80
N GLU A 108 -13.64 -3.11 -9.90
CA GLU A 108 -15.09 -3.03 -10.14
C GLU A 108 -15.56 -1.63 -10.54
N THR A 109 -14.79 -0.57 -10.23
CA THR A 109 -15.18 0.82 -10.54
C THR A 109 -15.43 1.09 -12.03
N GLY A 110 -14.75 0.35 -12.90
CA GLY A 110 -14.68 0.63 -14.34
C GLY A 110 -13.96 1.92 -14.70
N GLU A 111 -13.56 2.77 -13.74
CA GLU A 111 -12.99 4.12 -13.99
C GLU A 111 -11.52 4.12 -14.40
N LEU A 112 -10.86 2.96 -14.33
CA LEU A 112 -9.46 2.80 -14.73
C LEU A 112 -9.30 2.78 -16.25
N THR A 113 -8.17 3.29 -16.73
CA THR A 113 -7.71 3.07 -18.11
C THR A 113 -7.15 1.64 -18.26
N PRO A 114 -6.82 1.19 -19.49
CA PRO A 114 -6.09 -0.07 -19.66
C PRO A 114 -4.79 -0.11 -18.86
N GLU A 115 -4.02 0.97 -18.84
CA GLU A 115 -2.77 1.12 -18.08
C GLU A 115 -3.03 1.08 -16.57
N GLY A 116 -4.08 1.77 -16.09
CA GLY A 116 -4.47 1.71 -14.68
C GLY A 116 -4.92 0.34 -14.22
N THR A 117 -5.61 -0.39 -15.09
CA THR A 117 -6.02 -1.78 -14.85
C THR A 117 -4.81 -2.70 -14.76
N ALA A 118 -3.86 -2.56 -15.69
CA ALA A 118 -2.60 -3.30 -15.67
C ALA A 118 -1.77 -3.00 -14.40
N PHE A 119 -1.67 -1.72 -14.02
CA PHE A 119 -0.99 -1.30 -12.80
C PHE A 119 -1.65 -1.87 -11.54
N SER A 120 -2.99 -1.82 -11.46
CA SER A 120 -3.76 -2.37 -10.34
C SER A 120 -3.64 -3.89 -10.23
N ARG A 121 -3.53 -4.60 -11.36
CA ARG A 121 -3.18 -6.02 -11.37
C ARG A 121 -1.77 -6.29 -10.83
N GLY A 122 -0.80 -5.45 -11.16
CA GLY A 122 0.55 -5.52 -10.60
C GLY A 122 0.54 -5.37 -9.07
N MET A 123 -0.24 -4.41 -8.55
CA MET A 123 -0.46 -4.27 -7.11
C MET A 123 -1.11 -5.51 -6.50
N ALA A 124 -2.12 -6.10 -7.15
CA ALA A 124 -2.76 -7.32 -6.68
C ALA A 124 -1.81 -8.53 -6.64
N HIS A 125 -0.93 -8.66 -7.62
CA HIS A 125 0.10 -9.69 -7.61
C HIS A 125 1.06 -9.52 -6.44
N HIS A 126 1.53 -8.30 -6.17
CA HIS A 126 2.38 -8.01 -5.00
C HIS A 126 1.66 -8.28 -3.68
N HIS A 127 0.39 -7.86 -3.56
CA HIS A 127 -0.44 -8.12 -2.39
C HIS A 127 -0.61 -9.62 -2.10
N ALA A 128 -0.80 -10.43 -3.15
CA ALA A 128 -0.88 -11.89 -3.04
C ALA A 128 0.45 -12.52 -2.61
N ALA A 129 1.58 -12.05 -3.17
CA ALA A 129 2.92 -12.50 -2.77
C ALA A 129 3.21 -12.19 -1.29
N LEU A 130 2.72 -11.06 -0.77
CA LEU A 130 2.77 -10.74 0.66
C LEU A 130 1.86 -11.63 1.52
N GLY A 131 0.94 -12.42 0.94
CA GLY A 131 0.10 -13.38 1.66
C GLY A 131 0.70 -14.77 1.74
N ASN A 132 1.38 -15.19 0.68
CA ASN A 132 2.07 -16.45 0.63
C ASN A 132 3.36 -16.30 1.42
N GLY A 133 3.41 -16.84 2.64
CA GLY A 133 4.66 -16.91 3.39
C GLY A 133 5.69 -17.60 2.51
N VAL A 134 6.73 -16.88 2.08
CA VAL A 134 7.87 -17.49 1.39
C VAL A 134 8.42 -18.56 2.33
N ARG A 135 8.08 -19.82 2.05
CA ARG A 135 8.78 -20.98 2.61
C ARG A 135 10.21 -20.81 2.12
N LYS A 136 11.13 -20.44 3.02
CA LYS A 136 12.55 -20.65 2.76
C LYS A 136 12.71 -22.16 2.54
N VAL A 137 12.81 -22.57 1.29
CA VAL A 137 13.30 -23.91 0.95
C VAL A 137 14.80 -23.83 1.16
N TYR A 138 15.25 -24.31 2.32
CA TYR A 138 16.66 -24.59 2.52
C TYR A 138 16.96 -25.86 1.72
N TYR A 139 17.88 -25.75 0.76
CA TYR A 139 18.57 -26.89 0.16
C TYR A 139 19.73 -27.30 1.08
#